data_AF-A0A835WGY2-F1
#
_entry.id   AF-A0A835WGY2-F1
#
_cell.length_a   1.000
_cell.length_b   1.000
_cell.length_c   1.000
_cell.angle_alpha   90.00
_cell.angle_beta   90.00
_cell.angle_gamma   90.00
#
_symmetry.space_group_name_H-M   'P 1'
#
loop_
_entity.id
_entity.type
_entity.pdbx_description
1 polymer ?
#
loop_
_entity_poly.entity_id
_entity_poly.type
_entity_poly.pdbx_seq_one_letter_code
_entity_poly.pdbx_strand_id
1 'polypeptide(L)'
;MTLILDQLAALNAETDATGYVGLENFELVVCNFLIQQEASLFRDDYHTLLRAFRAFDPEGRGFIEAESFKSLLTGRGEALSEDELAKMMAVAADGEGKIWYEDYAQRLSNDGRSI
;
A
#
# COMPACT_ATOMS: atom_id res chain seq x y z
N MET A 1 -7.83 -24.38 -8.66
CA MET A 1 -7.31 -23.39 -7.70
C MET A 1 -6.18 -24.06 -6.95
N THR A 2 -5.06 -24.25 -7.63
CA THR A 2 -3.81 -24.76 -7.04
C THR A 2 -3.19 -23.58 -6.33
N LEU A 3 -3.04 -23.73 -5.01
CA LEU A 3 -2.51 -22.70 -4.13
C LEU A 3 -1.10 -22.35 -4.60
N ILE A 4 -0.74 -21.07 -4.56
CA ILE A 4 0.59 -20.53 -4.84
C ILE A 4 1.72 -21.36 -4.18
N LEU A 5 1.43 -22.03 -3.07
CA LEU A 5 2.28 -23.05 -2.42
C LEU A 5 2.77 -24.17 -3.34
N ASP A 6 1.92 -24.71 -4.23
CA ASP A 6 2.30 -25.78 -5.17
C ASP A 6 3.26 -25.27 -6.26
N GLN A 7 3.14 -24.00 -6.64
CA GLN A 7 4.01 -23.36 -7.63
C GLN A 7 5.34 -22.91 -7.02
N LEU A 8 5.34 -22.53 -5.73
CA LEU A 8 6.56 -22.23 -4.97
C LEU A 8 7.36 -23.49 -4.63
N ALA A 9 6.70 -24.62 -4.36
CA ALA A 9 7.35 -25.92 -4.16
C ALA A 9 8.12 -26.41 -5.39
N ALA A 10 7.74 -25.97 -6.60
CA ALA A 10 8.47 -26.29 -7.83
C ALA A 10 9.71 -25.41 -8.07
N LEU A 11 9.76 -24.22 -7.45
CA LEU A 11 10.90 -23.30 -7.56
C LEU A 11 11.92 -23.48 -6.42
N ASN A 12 11.48 -24.08 -5.31
CA ASN A 12 12.31 -24.37 -4.15
C ASN A 12 12.62 -25.87 -4.12
N ALA A 13 13.82 -26.27 -4.52
CA ALA A 13 14.28 -27.64 -4.30
C ALA A 13 14.28 -28.01 -2.79
N GLU A 14 14.20 -27.04 -1.89
CA GLU A 14 14.14 -27.26 -0.44
C GLU A 14 13.28 -26.17 0.23
N THR A 15 11.95 -26.20 0.06
CA THR A 15 11.08 -25.74 1.17
C THR A 15 11.08 -26.87 2.18
N ASP A 16 11.88 -26.75 3.22
CA ASP A 16 11.70 -27.55 4.42
C ASP A 16 10.27 -27.33 4.95
N ALA A 17 9.68 -28.37 5.56
CA ALA A 17 8.28 -28.44 5.98
C ALA A 17 7.88 -27.42 7.07
N THR A 18 8.71 -26.41 7.29
CA THR A 18 8.62 -25.35 8.29
C THR A 18 7.87 -24.13 7.77
N GLY A 19 7.74 -23.97 6.44
CA GLY A 19 7.08 -22.80 5.83
C GLY A 19 7.96 -21.55 5.77
N TYR A 20 9.27 -21.69 6.03
CA TYR A 20 10.25 -20.61 5.92
C TYR A 20 11.07 -20.75 4.64
N VAL A 21 11.73 -19.65 4.24
CA VAL A 21 12.65 -19.60 3.10
C VAL A 21 14.01 -19.18 3.64
N GLY A 22 15.06 -19.93 3.30
CA GLY A 22 16.44 -19.57 3.61
C GLY A 22 16.78 -18.18 3.08
N LEU A 23 17.60 -17.42 3.81
CA LEU A 23 17.93 -16.03 3.45
C LEU A 23 18.57 -15.94 2.05
N GLU A 24 19.33 -16.97 1.66
CA GLU A 24 19.94 -17.14 0.35
C GLU A 24 18.93 -17.20 -0.81
N ASN A 25 17.71 -17.66 -0.53
CA ASN A 25 16.62 -17.79 -1.51
C ASN A 25 15.54 -16.72 -1.32
N PHE A 26 15.65 -15.89 -0.28
CA PHE A 26 14.67 -14.87 0.07
C PHE A 26 14.46 -13.89 -1.08
N GLU A 27 15.54 -13.38 -1.69
CA GLU A 27 15.46 -12.42 -2.80
C GLU A 27 14.70 -13.01 -3.99
N LEU A 28 14.97 -14.27 -4.35
CA LEU A 28 14.32 -14.95 -5.47
C LEU A 28 12.83 -15.20 -5.21
N VAL A 29 12.48 -15.64 -4.00
CA VAL A 29 11.08 -15.88 -3.64
C VAL A 29 10.29 -14.58 -3.58
N VAL A 30 10.88 -13.51 -3.03
CA VAL A 30 10.27 -12.19 -3.00
C VAL A 30 10.10 -11.65 -4.42
N CYS A 31 11.14 -11.67 -5.26
CA CYS A 31 11.02 -11.24 -6.66
C CYS A 31 9.93 -12.01 -7.41
N ASN A 32 9.85 -13.33 -7.26
CA ASN A 32 8.83 -14.13 -7.91
C ASN A 32 7.42 -13.81 -7.39
N PHE A 33 7.24 -13.67 -6.07
CA PHE A 33 5.97 -13.28 -5.47
C PHE A 33 5.47 -11.93 -5.98
N LEU A 34 6.37 -10.95 -6.07
CA LEU A 34 6.06 -9.60 -6.56
C LEU A 34 5.66 -9.59 -8.03
N ILE A 35 6.32 -10.40 -8.86
CA ILE A 35 5.98 -10.57 -10.28
C ILE A 35 4.62 -11.27 -10.44
N GLN A 36 4.33 -12.27 -9.60
CA GLN A 36 3.12 -13.08 -9.68
C GLN A 36 1.87 -12.35 -9.18
N GLN A 37 1.97 -11.55 -8.11
CA GLN A 37 0.83 -10.80 -7.58
C GLN A 37 0.50 -9.53 -8.39
N GLU A 38 1.22 -9.24 -9.48
CA GLU A 38 1.18 -7.94 -10.17
C GLU A 38 1.28 -6.77 -9.17
N ALA A 39 1.96 -7.00 -8.04
CA ALA A 39 2.06 -6.03 -6.98
C ALA A 39 2.92 -4.89 -7.51
N SER A 40 2.30 -3.75 -7.80
CA SER A 40 3.03 -2.55 -8.18
C SER A 40 3.85 -2.07 -6.99
N LEU A 41 5.09 -2.53 -6.90
CA LEU A 41 6.10 -1.93 -6.03
C LEU A 41 6.41 -0.48 -6.40
N PHE A 42 5.94 -0.03 -7.56
CA PHE A 42 5.95 1.37 -7.92
C PHE A 42 4.83 2.04 -7.16
N ARG A 43 5.20 2.76 -6.09
CA ARG A 43 4.33 3.80 -5.57
C ARG A 43 4.03 4.79 -6.68
N ASP A 44 2.76 5.18 -6.75
CA ASP A 44 2.31 6.22 -7.65
C ASP A 44 3.12 7.50 -7.41
N ASP A 45 3.43 8.20 -8.50
CA ASP A 45 4.12 9.48 -8.40
C ASP A 45 3.23 10.53 -7.72
N TYR A 46 3.87 11.61 -7.26
CA TYR A 46 3.20 12.73 -6.61
C TYR A 46 1.98 13.24 -7.40
N HIS A 47 2.11 13.36 -8.73
CA HIS A 47 1.05 13.91 -9.57
C HIS A 47 -0.15 12.98 -9.70
N THR A 48 0.08 11.68 -9.75
CA THR A 48 -0.94 10.64 -9.82
C THR A 48 -1.72 10.60 -8.51
N LEU A 49 -1.01 10.60 -7.37
CA LEU A 49 -1.61 10.68 -6.04
C LEU A 49 -2.41 11.97 -5.86
N LEU A 50 -1.81 13.11 -6.19
CA LEU A 50 -2.46 14.42 -6.07
C LEU A 50 -3.74 14.49 -6.91
N ARG A 51 -3.73 13.95 -8.14
CA ARG A 51 -4.91 13.90 -9.00
C ARG A 51 -6.00 13.03 -8.40
N ALA A 52 -5.65 11.90 -7.79
CA ALA A 52 -6.60 11.05 -7.08
C ALA A 52 -7.23 11.80 -5.91
N PHE A 53 -6.44 12.49 -5.08
CA PHE A 53 -6.96 13.27 -3.95
C PHE A 53 -7.85 14.44 -4.39
N ARG A 54 -7.49 15.17 -5.45
CA ARG A 54 -8.32 16.26 -6.00
C ARG A 54 -9.67 15.78 -6.52
N ALA A 55 -9.80 14.52 -6.92
CA ALA A 55 -11.11 13.96 -7.29
C ALA A 55 -12.09 13.91 -6.09
N PHE A 56 -11.59 13.99 -4.86
CA PHE A 56 -12.38 14.01 -3.62
C PHE A 56 -12.61 15.42 -3.06
N ASP A 57 -11.96 16.44 -3.62
CA ASP A 57 -12.10 17.84 -3.23
C ASP A 57 -12.53 18.69 -4.44
N PRO A 58 -13.77 18.53 -4.93
CA PRO A 58 -14.26 19.27 -6.10
C PRO A 58 -14.35 20.79 -5.85
N GLU A 59 -14.39 21.21 -4.59
CA GLU A 59 -14.42 22.61 -4.18
C GLU A 59 -13.03 23.25 -4.12
N GLY A 60 -11.96 22.45 -4.21
CA GLY A 60 -10.58 22.94 -4.19
C GLY A 60 -10.18 23.56 -2.85
N ARG A 61 -10.67 23.01 -1.73
CA ARG A 61 -10.33 23.45 -0.37
C ARG A 61 -8.88 23.19 0.00
N GLY A 62 -8.20 22.25 -0.67
CA GLY A 62 -6.83 21.84 -0.36
C GLY A 62 -6.72 20.76 0.71
N PHE A 63 -7.86 20.32 1.27
CA PHE A 63 -7.93 19.25 2.26
C PHE A 63 -9.18 18.37 2.07
N ILE A 64 -9.11 17.16 2.60
CA ILE A 64 -10.26 16.26 2.74
C ILE A 64 -10.49 15.94 4.23
N GLU A 65 -11.74 15.75 4.60
CA GLU A 65 -12.10 15.36 5.97
C GLU A 65 -11.69 13.91 6.23
N ALA A 66 -11.05 13.64 7.37
CA ALA A 66 -10.59 12.31 7.73
C ALA A 66 -11.76 11.29 7.74
N GLU A 67 -12.93 11.65 8.24
CA GLU A 67 -14.10 10.75 8.23
C GLU A 67 -14.53 10.37 6.80
N SER A 68 -14.46 11.31 5.86
CA SER A 68 -14.78 11.06 4.45
C SER A 68 -13.74 10.14 3.81
N PHE A 69 -12.47 10.38 4.11
CA PHE A 69 -11.38 9.52 3.67
C PHE A 69 -11.47 8.10 4.24
N LYS A 70 -11.86 7.97 5.51
CA LYS A 70 -12.09 6.69 6.19
C LYS A 70 -13.14 5.86 5.45
N SER A 71 -14.27 6.49 5.17
CA SER A 71 -15.42 5.85 4.52
C SER A 71 -15.07 5.36 3.10
N LEU A 72 -14.19 6.07 2.40
CA LEU A 72 -13.70 5.67 1.08
C LEU A 72 -12.82 4.42 1.14
N LEU A 73 -11.90 4.37 2.10
CA LEU A 73 -10.97 3.25 2.27
C LEU A 73 -11.68 1.96 2.71
N THR A 74 -12.82 2.07 3.39
CA THR A 74 -13.66 0.91 3.74
C THR A 74 -14.58 0.47 2.60
N GLY A 75 -14.76 1.30 1.56
CA GLY A 75 -15.77 1.09 0.51
C GLY A 75 -15.25 0.49 -0.80
N ARG A 76 -13.92 0.42 -1.03
CA ARG A 76 -13.32 -0.09 -2.27
C ARG A 76 -12.13 -1.00 -1.97
N GLY A 77 -12.17 -2.24 -2.47
CA GLY A 77 -11.05 -3.20 -2.40
C GLY A 77 -11.07 -4.09 -1.15
N GLU A 78 -9.90 -4.61 -0.78
CA GLU A 78 -9.68 -5.24 0.53
C GLU A 78 -9.75 -4.16 1.61
N ALA A 79 -10.78 -4.23 2.44
CA ALA A 79 -10.98 -3.26 3.51
C ALA A 79 -9.82 -3.35 4.51
N LEU A 80 -9.18 -2.22 4.76
CA LEU A 80 -8.23 -2.09 5.87
C LEU A 80 -8.92 -2.47 7.18
N SER A 81 -8.21 -3.19 8.04
CA SER A 81 -8.69 -3.41 9.41
C SER A 81 -8.81 -2.08 10.16
N GLU A 82 -9.62 -2.05 11.22
CA GLU A 82 -9.78 -0.84 12.04
C GLU A 82 -8.44 -0.33 12.59
N ASP A 83 -7.55 -1.24 12.96
CA ASP A 83 -6.21 -0.93 13.46
C ASP A 83 -5.30 -0.31 12.38
N GLU A 84 -5.32 -0.85 11.17
CA GLU A 84 -4.55 -0.30 10.04
C GLU A 84 -5.07 1.08 9.64
N LEU A 85 -6.40 1.23 9.62
CA LEU A 85 -7.06 2.49 9.31
C LEU A 85 -6.76 3.55 10.38
N ALA A 86 -6.78 3.17 11.67
CA ALA A 86 -6.40 4.07 12.77
C ALA A 86 -4.94 4.52 12.65
N LYS A 87 -4.02 3.59 12.35
CA LYS A 87 -2.60 3.91 12.11
C LYS A 87 -2.42 4.85 10.92
N MET A 88 -3.14 4.60 9.81
CA MET A 88 -3.09 5.46 8.63
C MET A 88 -3.59 6.87 8.95
N MET A 89 -4.70 6.98 9.68
CA MET A 89 -5.26 8.28 10.07
C MET A 89 -4.36 9.07 11.00
N ALA A 90 -3.68 8.41 11.94
CA ALA A 90 -2.71 9.05 12.81
C ALA A 90 -1.55 9.71 12.05
N VAL A 91 -1.26 9.25 10.83
CA VAL A 91 -0.19 9.77 9.96
C VAL A 91 -0.72 10.81 8.96
N ALA A 92 -1.95 10.62 8.48
CA ALA A 92 -2.55 11.40 7.40
C ALA A 92 -3.29 12.65 7.88
N ALA A 93 -4.00 12.58 9.01
CA ALA A 93 -4.82 13.67 9.52
C ALA A 93 -4.04 14.58 10.47
N ASP A 94 -4.36 15.87 10.43
CA ASP A 94 -3.90 16.84 11.41
C ASP A 94 -4.74 16.80 12.70
N GLY A 95 -4.41 17.67 13.66
CA GLY A 95 -5.12 17.77 14.93
C GLY A 95 -6.58 18.23 14.83
N GLU A 96 -7.01 18.71 13.66
CA GLU A 96 -8.39 19.13 13.39
C GLU A 96 -9.18 18.07 12.60
N GLY A 97 -8.55 16.93 12.27
CA GLY A 97 -9.18 15.87 11.49
C GLY A 97 -9.15 16.13 9.98
N LYS A 98 -8.30 17.05 9.51
CA LYS A 98 -8.13 17.35 8.08
C LYS A 98 -6.90 16.68 7.51
N ILE A 99 -7.02 16.19 6.28
CA ILE A 99 -5.89 15.63 5.52
C ILE A 99 -5.51 16.64 4.44
N TRP A 100 -4.39 17.32 4.67
CA TRP A 100 -3.75 18.19 3.68
C TRP A 100 -3.09 17.33 2.61
N TYR A 101 -3.84 17.05 1.54
CA TYR A 101 -3.51 15.97 0.62
C TYR A 101 -2.30 16.26 -0.27
N GLU A 102 -1.91 17.52 -0.47
CA GLU A 102 -0.69 17.85 -1.22
C GLU A 102 0.55 17.38 -0.44
N ASP A 103 0.63 17.73 0.84
CA ASP A 103 1.71 17.27 1.72
C ASP A 103 1.68 15.75 1.90
N TYR A 104 0.48 15.19 2.07
CA TYR A 104 0.33 13.75 2.24
C TYR A 104 0.73 12.97 0.97
N ALA A 105 0.35 13.44 -0.23
CA ALA A 105 0.79 12.87 -1.49
C ALA A 105 2.31 12.97 -1.67
N GLN A 106 2.92 14.08 -1.22
CA GLN A 106 4.37 14.23 -1.24
C GLN A 106 5.05 13.23 -0.30
N ARG A 107 4.51 13.02 0.91
CA ARG A 107 5.01 12.01 1.84
C ARG A 107 4.87 10.60 1.28
N LEU A 108 3.72 10.27 0.69
CA LEU A 108 3.48 8.96 0.07
C LEU A 108 4.40 8.69 -1.12
N SER A 109 4.73 9.71 -1.92
CA SER A 109 5.64 9.57 -3.06
C SER A 109 7.13 9.53 -2.66
N ASN A 110 7.52 10.17 -1.55
CA ASN A 110 8.93 10.34 -1.17
C ASN A 110 9.52 9.23 -0.30
N ASP A 111 8.73 8.32 0.28
CA ASP A 111 9.18 7.49 1.41
C ASP A 111 10.07 6.28 1.02
N GLY A 112 11.18 6.50 0.31
CA GLY A 112 12.18 5.45 0.02
C GLY A 112 13.10 5.64 -1.19
N ARG A 113 13.13 6.81 -1.85
CA ARG A 113 14.09 7.12 -2.91
C ARG A 113 14.75 8.47 -2.67
N SER A 114 15.54 8.57 -1.59
CA SER A 114 16.67 9.49 -1.62
C SER A 114 17.69 8.86 -2.58
N ILE A 115 17.80 9.46 -3.77
CA ILE A 115 18.83 9.17 -4.76
C ILE A 115 20.20 9.56 -4.19
#